data_AF-A0A7C1U0A4-F1
#
_entry.id   AF-A0A7C1U0A4-F1
#
_cell.length_a   1.000
_cell.length_b   1.000
_cell.length_c   1.000
_cell.angle_alpha   90.00
_cell.angle_beta   90.00
_cell.angle_gamma   90.00
#
_symmetry.space_group_name_H-M   'P 1'
#
loop_
_entity.id
_entity.type
_entity.pdbx_description
1 polymer ?
#
loop_
_entity_poly.entity_id
_entity_poly.type
_entity_poly.pdbx_seq_one_letter_code
_entity_poly.pdbx_strand_id
1 'polypeptide(L)'
;MAEQRLQLREGRHVLMDVVVSTALNGPGEQRGSECTPRGWHQIRARIGADAAFGTVFVGRRPSGEIYTPALRAQYPRRDWILTRILWLSGLERGRNRLGTVDTQRRYVYIHGCPDDDVLGLPGSHGCVKMRNREVVALFDLVEVGTRVWIGEEPLPETFSTPLP
;
A
#
# COMPACT_ATOMS: atom_id res chain seq x y z
N MET A 1 4.62 -11.59 4.22
CA MET A 1 4.23 -10.52 5.17
C MET A 1 5.20 -10.46 6.34
N ALA A 2 5.61 -11.57 6.96
CA ALA A 2 6.66 -11.55 8.00
C ALA A 2 7.95 -10.83 7.58
N GLU A 3 8.36 -10.99 6.32
CA GLU A 3 9.59 -10.37 5.79
C GLU A 3 9.52 -8.85 5.60
N GLN A 4 8.31 -8.26 5.57
CA GLN A 4 8.13 -6.83 5.36
C GLN A 4 8.88 -6.31 4.11
N ARG A 5 8.77 -7.03 2.99
CA ARG A 5 9.34 -6.67 1.69
C ARG A 5 8.29 -6.56 0.60
N LEU A 6 8.58 -5.72 -0.39
CA LEU A 6 7.85 -5.65 -1.65
C LEU A 6 8.81 -5.92 -2.79
N GLN A 7 8.42 -6.84 -3.67
CA GLN A 7 9.11 -7.11 -4.92
C GLN A 7 8.21 -6.77 -6.10
N LEU A 8 8.74 -5.97 -7.04
CA LEU A 8 8.16 -5.82 -8.37
C LEU A 8 8.86 -6.78 -9.33
N ARG A 9 8.07 -7.58 -10.06
CA ARG A 9 8.59 -8.61 -10.96
C ARG A 9 7.99 -8.47 -12.35
N GLU A 10 8.82 -8.68 -13.36
CA GLU A 10 8.41 -8.92 -14.74
C GLU A 10 8.82 -10.34 -15.11
N GLY A 11 7.83 -11.25 -15.10
CA GLY A 11 8.08 -12.69 -15.17
C GLY A 11 9.01 -13.16 -14.05
N ARG A 12 10.19 -13.68 -14.42
CA ARG A 12 11.22 -14.14 -13.46
C ARG A 12 12.17 -13.03 -13.01
N HIS A 13 12.18 -11.88 -13.67
CA HIS A 13 13.11 -10.80 -13.38
C HIS A 13 12.57 -9.90 -12.27
N VAL A 14 13.40 -9.58 -11.27
CA VAL A 14 13.05 -8.68 -10.17
C VAL A 14 13.53 -7.27 -10.54
N LEU A 15 12.58 -6.37 -10.75
CA LEU A 15 12.85 -4.97 -11.11
C LEU A 15 13.07 -4.08 -9.89
N MET A 16 12.44 -4.43 -8.76
CA MET A 16 12.54 -3.71 -7.51
C MET A 16 12.40 -4.70 -6.36
N ASP A 17 13.21 -4.52 -5.32
CA ASP A 17 13.11 -5.25 -4.07
C ASP A 17 13.44 -4.32 -2.90
N VAL A 18 12.40 -3.92 -2.17
CA VAL A 18 12.50 -2.86 -1.16
C VAL A 18 11.81 -3.26 0.14
N VAL A 19 12.23 -2.63 1.22
CA VAL A 19 11.66 -2.82 2.55
C VAL A 19 10.37 -2.01 2.66
N VAL A 20 9.35 -2.58 3.27
CA VAL A 20 8.04 -1.94 3.48
C VAL A 20 7.59 -2.11 4.93
N SER A 21 6.45 -1.51 5.29
CA SER A 21 5.75 -1.80 6.54
C SER A 21 4.27 -2.03 6.31
N THR A 22 3.76 -3.18 6.75
CA THR A 22 2.33 -3.52 6.73
C THR A 22 1.65 -3.14 8.05
N ALA A 23 0.39 -3.52 8.22
CA ALA A 23 -0.39 -3.23 9.42
C ALA A 23 0.22 -3.80 10.68
N LEU A 24 0.21 -2.99 11.75
CA LEU A 24 0.58 -3.42 13.10
C LEU A 24 -0.27 -4.60 13.57
N ASN A 25 -1.57 -4.58 13.26
CA ASN A 25 -2.51 -5.66 13.62
C ASN A 25 -2.36 -6.92 12.75
N GLY A 26 -1.33 -6.97 11.90
CA GLY A 26 -1.03 -8.13 11.07
C GLY A 26 -2.00 -8.32 9.89
N PRO A 27 -2.09 -9.55 9.36
CA PRO A 27 -2.96 -9.86 8.23
C PRO A 27 -4.44 -9.95 8.61
N GLY A 28 -5.33 -9.45 7.75
CA GLY A 28 -6.77 -9.56 7.95
C GLY A 28 -7.61 -8.66 7.05
N GLU A 29 -8.78 -9.16 6.68
CA GLU A 29 -9.57 -8.57 5.60
C GLU A 29 -10.81 -7.79 6.09
N GLN A 30 -11.23 -8.02 7.33
CA GLN A 30 -12.46 -7.44 7.88
C GLN A 30 -12.41 -5.91 8.00
N ARG A 31 -13.50 -5.25 7.63
CA ARG A 31 -13.67 -3.80 7.78
C ARG A 31 -13.53 -3.40 9.25
N GLY A 32 -12.73 -2.37 9.51
CA GLY A 32 -12.46 -1.88 10.86
C GLY A 32 -11.40 -2.66 11.63
N SER A 33 -10.78 -3.70 11.05
CA SER A 33 -9.72 -4.45 11.75
C SER A 33 -8.36 -3.73 11.81
N GLU A 34 -8.16 -2.72 10.95
CA GLU A 34 -6.86 -2.08 10.70
C GLU A 34 -5.74 -3.07 10.27
N CYS A 35 -6.09 -4.31 9.91
CA CYS A 35 -5.16 -5.30 9.38
C CYS A 35 -4.89 -5.09 7.88
N THR A 36 -3.77 -5.57 7.37
CA THR A 36 -3.49 -5.56 5.93
C THR A 36 -4.19 -6.77 5.27
N PRO A 37 -5.06 -6.57 4.27
CA PRO A 37 -5.76 -7.67 3.62
C PRO A 37 -4.81 -8.52 2.79
N ARG A 38 -4.98 -9.85 2.85
CA ARG A 38 -4.21 -10.80 2.04
C ARG A 38 -4.90 -11.12 0.73
N GLY A 39 -4.20 -11.88 -0.10
CA GLY A 39 -4.68 -12.40 -1.37
C GLY A 39 -4.30 -11.50 -2.54
N TRP A 40 -4.94 -11.75 -3.66
CA TRP A 40 -4.75 -11.01 -4.88
C TRP A 40 -5.53 -9.70 -4.89
N HIS A 41 -4.82 -8.68 -5.36
CA HIS A 41 -5.29 -7.33 -5.54
C HIS A 41 -4.86 -6.82 -6.92
N GLN A 42 -5.38 -5.66 -7.30
CA GLN A 42 -4.86 -4.87 -8.41
C GLN A 42 -4.71 -3.42 -7.99
N ILE A 43 -3.77 -2.72 -8.63
CA ILE A 43 -3.71 -1.26 -8.59
C ILE A 43 -4.94 -0.74 -9.32
N ARG A 44 -5.91 -0.20 -8.57
CA ARG A 44 -7.18 0.31 -9.12
C ARG A 44 -7.08 1.75 -9.57
N ALA A 45 -6.23 2.53 -8.90
CA ALA A 45 -5.95 3.92 -9.22
C ALA A 45 -4.53 4.30 -8.77
N ARG A 46 -3.93 5.21 -9.52
CA ARG A 46 -2.64 5.84 -9.25
C ARG A 46 -2.91 7.32 -8.96
N ILE A 47 -2.52 7.82 -7.81
CA ILE A 47 -2.83 9.18 -7.35
C ILE A 47 -1.53 9.90 -6.97
N GLY A 48 -1.43 11.16 -7.40
CA GLY A 48 -0.32 12.05 -7.05
C GLY A 48 0.77 12.16 -8.12
N ALA A 49 0.53 11.81 -9.39
CA ALA A 49 1.52 11.91 -10.46
C ALA A 49 2.21 13.30 -10.50
N ASP A 50 1.41 14.37 -10.45
CA ASP A 50 1.88 15.77 -10.46
C ASP A 50 2.09 16.35 -9.06
N ALA A 51 1.93 15.56 -8.00
CA ALA A 51 2.12 16.03 -6.65
C ALA A 51 3.61 16.18 -6.33
N ALA A 52 3.96 17.24 -5.60
CA ALA A 52 5.32 17.44 -5.10
C ALA A 52 5.73 16.30 -4.14
N PHE A 53 7.03 16.05 -4.05
CA PHE A 53 7.58 15.12 -3.06
C PHE A 53 7.18 15.54 -1.63
N GLY A 54 6.78 14.59 -0.79
CA GLY A 54 6.31 14.86 0.57
C GLY A 54 4.90 15.45 0.65
N THR A 55 4.16 15.59 -0.46
CA THR A 55 2.74 16.01 -0.43
C THR A 55 1.96 15.12 0.51
N VAL A 56 1.20 15.73 1.42
CA VAL A 56 0.33 15.03 2.35
C VAL A 56 -1.04 14.82 1.72
N PHE A 57 -1.58 13.60 1.83
CA PHE A 57 -2.90 13.25 1.32
C PHE A 57 -3.90 12.97 2.45
N VAL A 58 -5.13 13.43 2.27
CA VAL A 58 -6.28 13.10 3.12
C VAL A 58 -7.41 12.61 2.24
N GLY A 59 -7.91 11.38 2.47
CA GLY A 59 -8.96 10.80 1.63
C GLY A 59 -8.62 10.79 0.13
N ARG A 60 -7.32 10.55 -0.19
CA ARG A 60 -6.74 10.53 -1.55
C ARG A 60 -6.67 11.89 -2.26
N ARG A 61 -6.91 13.00 -1.56
CA ARG A 61 -6.76 14.35 -2.09
C ARG A 61 -5.53 15.02 -1.47
N PRO A 62 -4.71 15.75 -2.24
CA PRO A 62 -3.67 16.59 -1.66
C PRO A 62 -4.30 17.53 -0.63
N SER A 63 -3.73 17.62 0.57
CA SER A 63 -4.25 18.51 1.62
C SER A 63 -3.80 19.97 1.43
N GLY A 64 -2.85 20.22 0.53
CA GLY A 64 -2.14 21.48 0.41
C GLY A 64 -0.89 21.56 1.30
N GLU A 65 -0.66 20.56 2.16
CA GLU A 65 0.52 20.49 3.02
C GLU A 65 1.64 19.69 2.34
N ILE A 66 2.89 20.12 2.54
CA ILE A 66 4.09 19.32 2.33
C ILE A 66 4.59 18.88 3.70
N TYR A 67 4.87 17.58 3.84
CA TYR A 67 5.36 17.00 5.08
C TYR A 67 6.65 17.66 5.55
N THR A 68 6.71 17.96 6.85
CA THR A 68 7.93 18.39 7.54
C THR A 68 7.99 17.75 8.94
N PRO A 69 9.17 17.59 9.54
CA PRO A 69 9.29 17.13 10.93
C PRO A 69 8.51 18.01 11.93
N ALA A 70 8.43 19.32 11.68
CA ALA A 70 7.64 20.23 12.51
C ALA A 70 6.14 19.90 12.47
N LEU A 71 5.62 19.56 11.28
CA LEU A 71 4.23 19.15 11.10
C LEU A 71 3.95 17.81 11.82
N ARG A 72 4.91 16.88 11.80
CA ARG A 72 4.81 15.63 12.58
C ARG A 72 4.77 15.89 14.08
N ALA A 73 5.63 16.79 14.59
CA ALA A 73 5.64 17.16 16.00
C ALA A 73 4.31 17.80 16.44
N GLN A 74 3.67 18.58 15.56
CA GLN A 74 2.35 19.16 15.81
C GLN A 74 1.23 18.12 15.81
N TYR A 75 1.32 17.08 14.96
CA TYR A 75 0.31 16.04 14.81
C TYR A 75 0.89 14.62 14.97
N PRO A 76 1.35 14.24 16.19
CA PRO A 76 2.14 13.03 16.41
C PRO A 76 1.35 11.72 16.21
N ARG A 77 0.01 11.79 16.24
CA ARG A 77 -0.89 10.63 16.06
C ARG A 77 -1.53 10.58 14.66
N ARG A 78 -1.17 11.48 13.75
CA ARG A 78 -1.74 11.50 12.40
C ARG A 78 -1.15 10.36 11.59
N ASP A 79 -2.01 9.66 10.85
CA ASP A 79 -1.54 8.72 9.83
C ASP A 79 -1.07 9.51 8.60
N TRP A 80 0.20 9.34 8.25
CA TRP A 80 0.88 10.11 7.22
C TRP A 80 0.88 9.35 5.90
N ILE A 81 0.04 9.81 4.97
CA ILE A 81 -0.03 9.29 3.61
C ILE A 81 0.66 10.30 2.69
N LEU A 82 1.85 9.97 2.21
CA LEU A 82 2.73 10.92 1.54
C LEU A 82 3.02 10.57 0.08
N THR A 83 3.37 11.60 -0.68
CA THR A 83 4.07 11.56 -1.99
C THR A 83 3.28 10.91 -3.13
N ARG A 84 2.99 9.61 -3.08
CA ARG A 84 2.20 8.89 -4.08
C ARG A 84 1.28 7.89 -3.39
N ILE A 85 0.15 7.58 -4.02
CA ILE A 85 -0.80 6.55 -3.58
C ILE A 85 -1.07 5.59 -4.73
N LEU A 86 -0.84 4.30 -4.50
CA LEU A 86 -1.35 3.20 -5.33
C LEU A 86 -2.53 2.58 -4.59
N TRP A 87 -3.74 2.85 -5.05
CA TRP A 87 -4.94 2.37 -4.37
C TRP A 87 -5.30 0.96 -4.81
N LEU A 88 -5.38 0.05 -3.84
CA LEU A 88 -5.61 -1.36 -4.10
C LEU A 88 -7.10 -1.69 -4.13
N SER A 89 -7.48 -2.60 -5.02
CA SER A 89 -8.76 -3.30 -5.01
C SER A 89 -8.51 -4.79 -4.92
N GLY A 90 -9.20 -5.47 -4.00
CA GLY A 90 -9.17 -6.92 -3.92
C GLY A 90 -9.79 -7.58 -5.15
N LEU A 91 -9.38 -8.81 -5.42
CA LEU A 91 -9.82 -9.62 -6.55
C LEU A 91 -10.59 -10.87 -6.11
N GLU A 92 -10.51 -11.27 -4.84
CA GLU A 92 -11.09 -12.50 -4.29
C GLU A 92 -12.39 -12.19 -3.53
N ARG A 93 -13.55 -12.55 -4.13
CA ARG A 93 -14.87 -12.32 -3.54
C ARG A 93 -15.00 -13.05 -2.20
N GLY A 94 -15.50 -12.36 -1.18
CA GLY A 94 -15.67 -12.92 0.16
C GLY A 94 -14.38 -13.04 0.98
N ARG A 95 -13.21 -12.83 0.36
CA ARG A 95 -11.93 -12.72 1.06
C ARG A 95 -11.44 -11.29 1.18
N ASN A 96 -11.21 -10.59 0.07
CA ASN A 96 -10.69 -9.21 0.05
C ASN A 96 -11.46 -8.26 -0.88
N ARG A 97 -12.55 -8.76 -1.49
CA ARG A 97 -13.42 -8.06 -2.43
C ARG A 97 -14.89 -8.22 -2.05
N LEU A 98 -15.64 -7.12 -2.15
CA LEU A 98 -17.06 -6.99 -1.78
C LEU A 98 -17.35 -7.23 -0.29
N GLY A 99 -18.57 -6.89 0.14
CA GLY A 99 -19.05 -7.14 1.49
C GLY A 99 -18.27 -6.39 2.58
N THR A 100 -18.09 -7.05 3.74
CA THR A 100 -17.35 -6.50 4.88
C THR A 100 -15.84 -6.64 4.75
N VAL A 101 -15.35 -7.23 3.67
CA VAL A 101 -13.91 -7.51 3.47
C VAL A 101 -13.27 -6.70 2.34
N ASP A 102 -14.04 -5.77 1.75
CA ASP A 102 -13.63 -5.07 0.54
C ASP A 102 -12.43 -4.13 0.76
N THR A 103 -11.30 -4.48 0.17
CA THR A 103 -10.02 -3.76 0.31
C THR A 103 -10.11 -2.31 -0.16
N GLN A 104 -10.82 -2.06 -1.27
CA GLN A 104 -10.91 -0.72 -1.83
C GLN A 104 -11.71 0.20 -0.91
N ARG A 105 -12.86 -0.27 -0.41
CA ARG A 105 -13.71 0.45 0.56
C ARG A 105 -13.01 0.66 1.90
N ARG A 106 -12.05 -0.19 2.24
CA ARG A 106 -11.17 -0.05 3.42
C ARG A 106 -10.01 0.91 3.24
N TYR A 107 -9.87 1.54 2.06
CA TYR A 107 -8.84 2.55 1.81
C TYR A 107 -7.40 2.04 2.01
N VAL A 108 -7.15 0.80 1.60
CA VAL A 108 -5.81 0.21 1.65
C VAL A 108 -4.98 0.65 0.46
N TYR A 109 -3.80 1.18 0.72
CA TYR A 109 -2.89 1.75 -0.26
C TYR A 109 -1.48 1.16 -0.15
N ILE A 110 -0.71 1.32 -1.21
CA ILE A 110 0.75 1.43 -1.11
C ILE A 110 1.09 2.93 -1.22
N HIS A 111 1.81 3.47 -0.25
CA HIS A 111 2.08 4.92 -0.20
C HIS A 111 3.43 5.26 0.45
N GLY A 112 3.87 6.50 0.25
CA GLY A 112 5.04 7.06 0.93
C GLY A 112 4.77 7.34 2.40
N CYS A 113 5.79 7.20 3.25
CA CYS A 113 5.74 7.51 4.68
C CYS A 113 6.83 8.52 5.08
N PRO A 114 6.77 9.10 6.28
CA PRO A 114 7.87 9.88 6.84
C PRO A 114 9.20 9.12 6.83
N ASP A 115 10.31 9.83 6.63
CA ASP A 115 11.63 9.21 6.56
C ASP A 115 12.10 8.65 7.93
N ASP A 116 11.56 9.18 9.02
CA ASP A 116 11.80 8.74 10.40
C ASP A 116 10.91 7.57 10.85
N ASP A 117 9.93 7.14 10.04
CA ASP A 117 9.20 5.89 10.31
C ASP A 117 10.18 4.70 10.18
N VAL A 118 10.10 3.75 11.11
CA VAL A 118 10.87 2.50 11.02
C VAL A 118 10.19 1.57 10.03
N LEU A 119 10.89 1.23 8.94
CA LEU A 119 10.44 0.24 7.96
C LEU A 119 11.06 -1.14 8.24
N GLY A 120 10.43 -2.20 7.72
CA GLY A 120 10.86 -3.58 7.93
C GLY A 120 10.18 -4.25 9.12
N LEU A 121 9.27 -3.53 9.78
CA LEU A 121 8.43 -4.02 10.87
C LEU A 121 6.98 -3.59 10.63
N PRO A 122 5.98 -4.36 11.09
CA PRO A 122 4.58 -3.92 11.09
C PRO A 122 4.40 -2.58 11.81
N GLY A 123 3.68 -1.63 11.20
CA GLY A 123 3.58 -0.25 11.73
C GLY A 123 2.58 0.68 11.04
N SER A 124 1.64 0.14 10.26
CA SER A 124 0.55 0.92 9.64
C SER A 124 -0.84 0.54 10.21
N HIS A 125 -1.88 1.24 9.75
CA HIS A 125 -3.29 0.96 10.07
C HIS A 125 -4.03 0.18 8.96
N GLY A 126 -3.29 -0.62 8.17
CA GLY A 126 -3.84 -1.44 7.09
C GLY A 126 -3.08 -1.31 5.78
N CYS A 127 -2.54 -0.12 5.50
CA CYS A 127 -1.78 0.19 4.29
C CYS A 127 -0.39 -0.45 4.26
N VAL A 128 0.29 -0.35 3.12
CA VAL A 128 1.69 -0.71 2.95
C VAL A 128 2.50 0.57 2.80
N LYS A 129 3.34 0.86 3.80
CA LYS A 129 4.24 2.03 3.82
C LYS A 129 5.54 1.72 3.08
N MET A 130 6.01 2.68 2.30
CA MET A 130 7.29 2.66 1.58
C MET A 130 8.05 3.97 1.80
N ARG A 131 9.37 4.00 1.56
CA ARG A 131 10.08 5.29 1.48
C ARG A 131 9.54 6.12 0.32
N ASN A 132 9.54 7.44 0.50
CA ASN A 132 9.01 8.36 -0.51
C ASN A 132 9.72 8.22 -1.86
N ARG A 133 11.04 7.99 -1.89
CA ARG A 133 11.78 7.77 -3.14
C ARG A 133 11.39 6.45 -3.81
N GLU A 134 11.23 5.39 -3.03
CA GLU A 134 10.89 4.06 -3.54
C GLU A 134 9.46 4.01 -4.07
N VAL A 135 8.50 4.67 -3.41
CA VAL A 135 7.12 4.72 -3.91
C VAL A 135 7.02 5.54 -5.20
N VAL A 136 7.85 6.57 -5.40
CA VAL A 136 7.93 7.30 -6.68
C VAL A 136 8.44 6.37 -7.77
N ALA A 137 9.55 5.68 -7.53
CA ALA A 137 10.09 4.72 -8.49
C ALA A 137 9.08 3.60 -8.81
N LEU A 138 8.40 3.05 -7.80
CA LEU A 138 7.37 2.03 -7.99
C LEU A 138 6.21 2.60 -8.82
N PHE A 139 5.79 3.83 -8.51
CA PHE A 139 4.70 4.51 -9.20
C PHE A 139 4.98 4.67 -10.69
N ASP A 140 6.23 4.93 -11.09
CA ASP A 140 6.63 5.09 -12.49
C ASP A 140 6.72 3.76 -13.24
N LEU A 141 6.96 2.65 -12.53
CA LEU A 141 7.11 1.30 -13.10
C LEU A 141 5.79 0.51 -13.20
N VAL A 142 4.69 0.97 -12.61
CA VAL A 142 3.43 0.23 -12.53
C VAL A 142 2.26 0.99 -13.14
N GLU A 143 1.22 0.25 -13.54
CA GLU A 143 0.04 0.79 -14.21
C GLU A 143 -1.26 0.43 -13.46
N VAL A 144 -2.36 1.08 -13.83
CA VAL A 144 -3.67 0.63 -13.38
C VAL A 144 -3.91 -0.77 -13.95
N GLY A 145 -4.28 -1.72 -13.08
CA GLY A 145 -4.45 -3.12 -13.42
C GLY A 145 -3.26 -4.00 -13.04
N THR A 146 -2.07 -3.44 -12.71
CA THR A 146 -0.93 -4.21 -12.21
C THR A 146 -1.37 -5.05 -11.02
N ARG A 147 -1.09 -6.36 -11.07
CA ARG A 147 -1.45 -7.32 -10.05
C ARG A 147 -0.55 -7.17 -8.83
N VAL A 148 -1.15 -7.28 -7.65
CA VAL A 148 -0.45 -7.22 -6.37
C VAL A 148 -0.88 -8.42 -5.54
N TRP A 149 0.08 -9.25 -5.17
CA TRP A 149 -0.14 -10.32 -4.19
C TRP A 149 0.32 -9.85 -2.82
N ILE A 150 -0.53 -10.04 -1.81
CA ILE A 150 -0.18 -9.79 -0.42
C ILE A 150 -0.35 -11.10 0.35
N GLY A 151 0.76 -11.67 0.82
CA GLY A 151 0.73 -12.95 1.51
C GLY A 151 2.01 -13.23 2.28
N GLU A 152 1.98 -14.29 3.08
CA GLU A 152 3.15 -14.85 3.76
C GLU A 152 3.91 -15.84 2.89
N GLU A 153 3.19 -16.47 1.97
CA GLU A 153 3.74 -17.39 0.99
C GLU A 153 4.39 -16.64 -0.20
N PRO A 154 5.32 -17.30 -0.90
CA PRO A 154 5.86 -16.81 -2.17
C PRO A 154 4.75 -16.41 -3.15
N LEU A 155 5.10 -15.57 -4.12
CA LEU A 155 4.19 -15.22 -5.21
C LEU A 155 3.64 -16.50 -5.86
N PRO A 156 2.31 -16.72 -5.90
CA PRO A 156 1.75 -17.92 -6.50
C PRO A 156 2.11 -17.98 -7.99
N GLU A 157 2.48 -19.16 -8.49
CA GLU A 157 2.84 -19.36 -9.91
C GLU A 157 1.66 -19.07 -10.86
N THR A 158 0.43 -19.19 -10.36
CA THR A 158 -0.78 -18.94 -11.14
C THR A 158 -1.70 -17.96 -10.43
N PHE A 159 -2.17 -16.97 -11.19
CA PHE A 159 -3.35 -16.19 -10.82
C PHE A 159 -4.58 -16.98 -11.26
N SER A 160 -5.19 -17.74 -10.35
CA SER A 160 -6.48 -18.34 -10.64
C SER A 160 -7.53 -17.23 -10.55
N THR A 161 -7.99 -16.73 -11.70
CA THR A 161 -9.05 -15.74 -11.75
C THR A 161 -10.29 -16.39 -11.11
N PRO A 162 -10.87 -15.83 -10.03
CA PRO A 162 -12.09 -16.39 -9.50
C PRO A 162 -13.16 -16.33 -10.60
N LEU A 163 -13.83 -17.46 -10.83
CA LEU A 163 -14.96 -17.56 -11.76
C LEU A 163 -15.98 -16.44 -11.47
N PRO A 164 -16.61 -15.88 -12.52
CA PRO A 164 -17.47 -14.69 -12.42
C PRO A 164 -18.56 -14.80 -11.35
#